data_AF-A0AA37JZA3-F1
#
_entry.id   AF-A0AA37JZA3-F1
#
_cell.length_a   1.000
_cell.length_b   1.000
_cell.length_c   1.000
_cell.angle_alpha   90.00
_cell.angle_beta   90.00
_cell.angle_gamma   90.00
#
_symmetry.space_group_name_H-M   'P 1'
#
loop_
_entity.id
_entity.type
_entity.pdbx_description
1 polymer ?
#
loop_
_entity_poly.entity_id
_entity_poly.type
_entity_poly.pdbx_seq_one_letter_code
_entity_poly.pdbx_strand_id
1 'polypeptide(L)'
;MNINDYASEGGEQQALFEWAKRCVGIYPELEALYHVPNEGKRGRAAAGKLKAEGLRAGVPDVCLPVPRGVYGALYIEMKRPKGGRMSEEQKKWIERLRRAGNRVEVCRGFEDAARVIMQYLGMKGCVEHVGRQD
;
A
#
# COMPACT_ATOMS: atom_id res chain seq x y z
N MET A 1 26.13 -6.59 20.94
CA MET A 1 25.23 -6.40 19.78
C MET A 1 24.03 -5.62 20.26
N ASN A 2 23.74 -4.47 19.66
CA ASN A 2 22.63 -3.62 20.09
C ASN A 2 21.33 -4.18 19.47
N ILE A 3 20.36 -4.54 20.31
CA ILE A 3 19.13 -5.27 19.94
C ILE A 3 18.12 -4.39 19.15
N ASN A 4 18.50 -3.16 18.80
CA ASN A 4 17.55 -2.12 18.39
C ASN A 4 17.48 -1.82 16.88
N ASP A 5 18.26 -2.48 16.03
CA ASP A 5 18.24 -2.26 14.56
C ASP A 5 17.38 -3.28 13.81
N TYR A 6 16.18 -3.57 14.31
CA TYR A 6 15.15 -4.06 13.41
C TYR A 6 14.71 -2.89 12.55
N ALA A 7 14.99 -2.95 11.24
CA ALA A 7 14.64 -1.91 10.27
C ALA A 7 13.22 -1.38 10.53
N SER A 8 13.15 -0.07 10.78
CA SER A 8 11.90 0.61 11.15
C SER A 8 10.88 0.50 10.02
N GLU A 9 9.59 0.64 10.34
CA GLU A 9 8.53 0.64 9.31
C GLU A 9 8.79 1.67 8.20
N GLY A 10 9.27 2.87 8.57
CA GLY A 10 9.69 3.89 7.60
C GLY A 10 10.92 3.50 6.78
N GLY A 11 11.90 2.80 7.37
CA GLY A 11 13.07 2.29 6.66
C GLY A 11 12.71 1.19 5.65
N GLU A 12 11.82 0.28 6.03
CA GLU A 12 11.30 -0.76 5.14
C GLU A 12 10.49 -0.16 3.98
N GLN A 13 9.70 0.89 4.25
CA GLN A 13 8.96 1.59 3.20
C GLN A 13 9.91 2.33 2.24
N GLN A 14 10.98 2.97 2.75
CA GLN A 14 11.99 3.57 1.88
C GLN A 14 12.65 2.53 0.98
N ALA A 15 13.05 1.38 1.54
CA ALA A 15 13.62 0.28 0.78
C ALA A 15 12.66 -0.22 -0.32
N LEU A 16 11.36 -0.31 -0.02
CA LEU A 16 10.33 -0.67 -1.01
C LEU A 16 10.28 0.32 -2.19
N PHE A 17 10.26 1.63 -1.93
CA PHE A 17 10.21 2.63 -3.00
C PHE A 17 11.52 2.73 -3.78
N GLU A 18 12.68 2.50 -3.15
CA GLU A 18 13.96 2.40 -3.84
C GLU A 18 14.00 1.18 -4.77
N TRP A 19 13.55 0.02 -4.29
CA TRP A 19 13.39 -1.17 -5.10
C TRP A 19 12.45 -0.92 -6.28
N ALA A 20 11.28 -0.33 -6.03
CA ALA A 20 10.29 -0.06 -7.06
C ALA A 20 10.88 0.79 -8.20
N LYS A 21 11.60 1.88 -7.86
CA LYS A 21 12.29 2.74 -8.84
C LYS A 21 13.29 1.97 -9.71
N ARG A 22 14.03 1.01 -9.15
CA ARG A 22 15.00 0.18 -9.90
C ARG A 22 14.31 -0.85 -10.80
N CYS A 23 13.10 -1.25 -10.46
CA CYS A 23 12.34 -2.27 -11.17
C CYS A 23 11.40 -1.73 -12.24
N VAL A 24 11.24 -0.40 -12.39
CA VAL A 24 10.37 0.22 -13.41
C VAL A 24 10.68 -0.29 -14.83
N GLY A 25 11.95 -0.53 -15.18
CA GLY A 25 12.32 -1.06 -16.50
C GLY A 25 11.82 -2.49 -16.78
N ILE A 26 11.45 -3.23 -15.74
CA ILE A 26 10.87 -4.59 -15.83
C ILE A 26 9.35 -4.54 -15.63
N TYR A 27 8.89 -3.66 -14.72
CA TYR A 27 7.50 -3.46 -14.36
C TYR A 27 7.15 -1.97 -14.46
N PRO A 28 6.80 -1.45 -15.66
CA PRO A 28 6.52 -0.04 -15.86
C PRO A 28 5.41 0.52 -14.96
N GLU A 29 4.47 -0.35 -14.54
CA GLU A 29 3.37 0.00 -13.65
C GLU A 29 3.84 0.52 -12.28
N LEU A 30 5.06 0.20 -11.86
CA LEU A 30 5.64 0.70 -10.61
C LEU A 30 5.84 2.22 -10.60
N GLU A 31 5.82 2.90 -11.75
CA GLU A 31 5.79 4.36 -11.81
C GLU A 31 4.55 4.95 -11.11
N ALA A 32 3.44 4.20 -11.09
CA ALA A 32 2.20 4.61 -10.43
C ALA A 32 2.18 4.30 -8.93
N LEU A 33 3.20 3.63 -8.36
CA LEU A 33 3.25 3.30 -6.94
C LEU A 33 3.49 4.57 -6.11
N TYR A 34 2.62 4.84 -5.12
CA TYR A 34 2.76 6.01 -4.26
C TYR A 34 2.43 5.72 -2.79
N HIS A 35 2.97 6.56 -1.92
CA HIS A 35 2.75 6.52 -0.48
C HIS A 35 1.57 7.41 -0.07
N VAL A 36 0.77 6.94 0.87
CA VAL A 36 -0.30 7.69 1.53
C VAL A 36 0.15 8.06 2.95
N PRO A 37 0.62 9.31 3.19
CA PRO A 37 1.27 9.70 4.45
C PRO A 37 0.29 9.97 5.60
N ASN A 38 -0.40 8.93 6.07
CA ASN A 38 -1.35 9.02 7.18
C ASN A 38 -0.68 8.91 8.55
N GLU A 39 0.48 8.28 8.62
CA GLU A 39 1.32 8.15 9.79
C GLU A 39 2.07 9.46 10.09
N GLY A 40 2.64 9.55 11.29
CA GLY A 40 3.47 10.68 11.71
C GLY A 40 2.86 11.54 12.82
N LYS A 41 3.71 11.93 13.77
CA LYS A 41 3.34 12.82 14.86
C LYS A 41 3.14 14.24 14.30
N ARG A 42 1.99 14.83 14.62
CA ARG A 42 1.64 16.19 14.22
C ARG A 42 1.03 16.91 15.42
N GLY A 43 1.25 18.22 15.51
CA GLY A 43 0.55 19.06 16.50
C GLY A 43 -0.96 19.04 16.27
N ARG A 44 -1.75 19.30 17.32
CA ARG A 44 -3.22 19.23 17.27
C ARG A 44 -3.83 20.09 16.16
N ALA A 45 -3.31 21.30 15.95
CA ALA A 45 -3.77 22.20 14.90
C ALA A 45 -3.53 21.62 13.49
N ALA A 46 -2.32 21.13 13.23
CA ALA A 46 -1.97 20.50 11.94
C ALA A 46 -2.79 19.23 11.68
N ALA A 47 -2.99 18.40 12.70
CA ALA A 47 -3.84 17.20 12.59
C ALA A 47 -5.31 17.57 12.32
N GLY A 48 -5.82 18.64 12.94
CA GLY A 48 -7.19 19.14 12.70
C GLY A 48 -7.36 19.63 11.26
N LYS A 49 -6.41 20.43 10.76
CA LYS A 49 -6.41 20.94 9.38
C LYS A 49 -6.41 19.79 8.36
N LEU A 50 -5.49 18.83 8.48
CA LEU A 50 -5.43 17.71 7.54
C LEU A 50 -6.71 16.85 7.55
N LYS A 51 -7.32 16.63 8.72
CA LYS A 51 -8.62 15.93 8.80
C LYS A 51 -9.73 16.68 8.06
N ALA A 52 -9.76 18.01 8.17
CA ALA A 52 -10.69 18.86 7.43
C ALA A 52 -10.42 18.82 5.92
N GLU A 53 -9.15 18.69 5.51
CA GLU A 53 -8.73 18.53 4.11
C GLU A 53 -8.97 17.11 3.56
N GLY A 54 -9.45 16.17 4.38
CA GLY A 54 -9.83 14.84 3.93
C GLY A 54 -8.93 13.71 4.40
N LEU A 55 -7.91 13.96 5.22
CA LEU A 55 -7.09 12.90 5.83
C LEU A 55 -7.99 11.90 6.57
N ARG A 56 -7.73 10.61 6.36
CA ARG A 56 -8.46 9.51 7.00
C ARG A 56 -7.49 8.62 7.73
N ALA A 57 -7.68 8.47 9.04
CA ALA A 57 -6.87 7.58 9.85
C ALA A 57 -7.03 6.12 9.38
N GLY A 58 -5.92 5.39 9.27
CA GLY A 58 -5.91 3.96 8.98
C GLY A 58 -6.01 3.57 7.50
N VAL A 59 -6.02 4.53 6.56
CA VAL A 59 -5.85 4.18 5.14
C VAL A 59 -4.45 3.56 4.95
N PRO A 60 -4.33 2.43 4.21
CA PRO A 60 -3.05 1.76 4.01
C PRO A 60 -1.94 2.65 3.45
N ASP A 61 -0.71 2.38 3.85
CA ASP A 61 0.45 3.26 3.62
C ASP A 61 0.87 3.38 2.15
N VAL A 62 0.63 2.36 1.32
CA VAL A 62 1.06 2.31 -0.08
C VAL A 62 -0.10 1.92 -0.99
N CYS A 63 -0.17 2.57 -2.16
CA CYS A 63 -1.16 2.29 -3.19
C CYS A 63 -0.47 2.12 -4.55
N LEU A 64 -0.89 1.09 -5.28
CA LEU A 64 -0.61 0.87 -6.69
C LEU A 64 -1.96 0.88 -7.44
N PRO A 65 -2.34 2.00 -8.08
CA PRO A 65 -3.65 2.19 -8.71
C PRO A 65 -3.71 1.56 -10.10
N VAL A 66 -3.36 0.28 -10.19
CA VAL A 66 -3.24 -0.47 -11.44
C VAL A 66 -4.14 -1.69 -11.38
N PRO A 67 -5.16 -1.82 -12.25
CA PRO A 67 -6.04 -2.97 -12.25
C PRO A 67 -5.32 -4.27 -12.65
N ARG A 68 -5.50 -5.34 -11.90
CA ARG A 68 -4.93 -6.68 -12.18
C ARG A 68 -5.88 -7.77 -11.70
N GLY A 69 -6.05 -8.82 -12.51
CA GLY A 69 -7.10 -9.81 -12.28
C GLY A 69 -8.44 -9.12 -12.03
N VAL A 70 -9.14 -9.53 -10.98
CA VAL A 70 -10.44 -8.97 -10.56
C VAL A 70 -10.36 -7.69 -9.72
N TYR A 71 -9.14 -7.18 -9.46
CA TYR A 71 -8.93 -6.07 -8.54
C TYR A 71 -8.68 -4.75 -9.26
N GLY A 72 -9.27 -3.67 -8.75
CA GLY A 72 -9.08 -2.32 -9.30
C GLY A 72 -7.74 -1.67 -8.94
N ALA A 73 -7.23 -1.94 -7.74
CA ALA A 73 -5.94 -1.47 -7.26
C ALA A 73 -5.38 -2.42 -6.19
N LEU A 74 -4.07 -2.29 -5.92
CA LEU A 74 -3.40 -2.91 -4.79
C LEU A 74 -3.09 -1.86 -3.72
N TYR A 75 -3.50 -2.12 -2.49
CA TYR A 75 -3.10 -1.38 -1.31
C TYR A 75 -2.22 -2.25 -0.41
N ILE A 76 -1.18 -1.66 0.15
CA ILE A 76 -0.28 -2.32 1.09
C ILE A 76 -0.23 -1.50 2.37
N GLU A 77 -0.55 -2.17 3.48
CA GLU A 77 -0.29 -1.68 4.84
C GLU A 77 1.07 -2.24 5.28
N MET A 78 2.04 -1.37 5.50
CA MET A 78 3.40 -1.72 5.88
C MET A 78 3.48 -1.97 7.38
N LYS A 79 4.24 -2.99 7.78
CA LYS A 79 4.61 -3.25 9.17
C LYS A 79 6.09 -3.55 9.22
N ARG A 80 6.73 -3.19 10.34
CA ARG A 80 8.09 -3.66 10.64
C ARG A 80 8.18 -5.21 10.62
N PRO A 81 9.34 -5.81 10.31
CA PRO A 81 9.48 -7.27 10.18
C PRO A 81 9.08 -8.03 11.45
N LYS A 82 9.36 -7.46 12.63
CA LYS A 82 9.02 -8.04 13.92
C LYS A 82 8.19 -7.10 14.79
N GLY A 83 7.06 -7.61 15.27
CA GLY A 83 6.12 -6.84 16.08
C GLY A 83 5.25 -5.89 15.24
N GLY A 84 4.59 -4.96 15.90
CA GLY A 84 3.58 -4.10 15.29
C GLY A 84 2.20 -4.75 15.39
N ARG A 85 1.20 -3.94 15.70
CA ARG A 85 -0.21 -4.34 15.75
C ARG A 85 -0.98 -3.45 14.81
N MET A 86 -1.99 -4.01 14.16
CA MET A 86 -2.97 -3.20 13.44
C MET A 86 -3.88 -2.48 14.43
N SER A 87 -4.13 -1.21 14.18
CA SER A 87 -5.21 -0.46 14.81
C SER A 87 -6.59 -0.91 14.28
N GLU A 88 -7.64 -0.63 15.04
CA GLU A 88 -9.01 -0.92 14.59
C GLU A 88 -9.39 -0.12 13.33
N GLU A 89 -8.92 1.12 13.19
CA GLU A 89 -9.19 1.94 12.00
C GLU A 89 -8.52 1.38 10.74
N GLN A 90 -7.31 0.81 10.86
CA GLN A 90 -6.67 0.10 9.76
C GLN A 90 -7.49 -1.12 9.33
N LYS A 91 -7.96 -1.94 10.28
CA LYS A 91 -8.80 -3.10 9.98
C LYS A 91 -10.06 -2.70 9.21
N LYS A 92 -10.75 -1.64 9.65
CA LYS A 92 -11.96 -1.12 8.99
C LYS A 92 -11.68 -0.65 7.57
N TRP A 93 -10.57 0.06 7.33
CA TRP A 93 -10.20 0.51 5.99
C TRP A 93 -9.85 -0.64 5.06
N ILE A 94 -9.12 -1.66 5.55
CA ILE A 94 -8.82 -2.87 4.77
C ILE A 94 -10.12 -3.55 4.35
N GLU A 95 -11.07 -3.74 5.25
CA GLU A 95 -12.38 -4.33 4.92
C GLU A 95 -13.14 -3.49 3.90
N ARG A 96 -13.17 -2.16 4.08
CA ARG A 96 -13.82 -1.23 3.14
C ARG A 96 -13.21 -1.33 1.73
N LEU A 97 -11.89 -1.29 1.60
CA LEU A 97 -11.19 -1.33 0.32
C LEU A 97 -11.38 -2.67 -0.38
N ARG A 98 -11.35 -3.78 0.37
CA ARG A 98 -11.65 -5.13 -0.15
C ARG A 98 -13.08 -5.23 -0.68
N ARG A 99 -14.07 -4.72 0.07
CA ARG A 99 -15.47 -4.67 -0.41
C ARG A 99 -15.64 -3.79 -1.65
N ALA A 100 -14.80 -2.79 -1.82
CA ALA A 100 -14.77 -1.94 -3.01
C ALA A 100 -14.01 -2.56 -4.20
N GLY A 101 -13.66 -3.85 -4.15
CA GLY A 101 -13.03 -4.57 -5.27
C GLY A 101 -11.52 -4.34 -5.38
N ASN A 102 -10.83 -3.92 -4.31
CA ASN A 102 -9.39 -3.74 -4.31
C ASN A 102 -8.69 -4.89 -3.57
N ARG A 103 -7.46 -5.20 -3.99
CA ARG A 103 -6.59 -6.08 -3.21
C ARG A 103 -5.94 -5.26 -2.10
N VAL A 104 -5.93 -5.80 -0.89
CA VAL A 104 -5.29 -5.15 0.25
C VAL A 104 -4.51 -6.18 1.04
N GLU A 105 -3.23 -5.94 1.25
CA GLU A 105 -2.33 -6.84 1.98
C GLU A 105 -1.62 -6.11 3.11
N VAL A 106 -1.38 -6.82 4.22
CA VAL A 106 -0.56 -6.33 5.34
C VAL A 106 0.80 -6.99 5.20
N CYS A 107 1.83 -6.20 4.91
CA CYS A 107 3.16 -6.71 4.58
C CYS A 107 4.16 -6.43 5.72
N ARG A 108 4.93 -7.43 6.12
CA ARG A 108 5.98 -7.30 7.15
C ARG A 108 7.36 -7.15 6.52
N GLY A 109 7.83 -5.92 6.44
CA GLY A 109 9.09 -5.56 5.78
C GLY A 109 8.96 -5.44 4.26
N PHE A 110 9.99 -4.86 3.63
CA PHE A 110 10.00 -4.57 2.21
C PHE A 110 9.93 -5.84 1.36
N GLU A 111 10.64 -6.91 1.74
CA GLU A 111 10.68 -8.15 0.96
C GLU A 111 9.28 -8.76 0.79
N ASP A 112 8.45 -8.64 1.82
CA ASP A 112 7.06 -9.10 1.81
C ASP A 112 6.20 -8.27 0.86
N ALA A 113 6.33 -6.95 0.93
CA ALA A 113 5.63 -6.02 0.05
C ALA A 113 6.05 -6.20 -1.42
N ALA A 114 7.35 -6.29 -1.71
CA ALA A 114 7.87 -6.49 -3.06
C ALA A 114 7.34 -7.80 -3.67
N ARG A 115 7.33 -8.89 -2.90
CA ARG A 115 6.76 -10.17 -3.34
C ARG A 115 5.26 -10.07 -3.62
N VAL A 116 4.49 -9.38 -2.77
CA VAL A 116 3.05 -9.14 -3.01
C VAL A 116 2.83 -8.35 -4.30
N ILE A 117 3.62 -7.30 -4.53
CA ILE A 117 3.54 -6.47 -5.74
C ILE A 117 3.83 -7.33 -6.99
N MET A 118 4.92 -8.11 -6.97
CA MET A 118 5.27 -9.00 -8.08
C MET A 118 4.15 -10.02 -8.37
N GLN A 119 3.58 -10.64 -7.33
CA GLN A 119 2.45 -11.56 -7.49
C GLN A 119 1.22 -10.88 -8.08
N TYR A 120 0.93 -9.65 -7.63
CA TYR A 120 -0.19 -8.86 -8.14
C TYR A 120 -0.01 -8.47 -9.60
N LEU A 121 1.17 -8.00 -9.99
CA LEU A 121 1.50 -7.64 -11.37
C LEU A 121 1.53 -8.85 -12.30
N GLY A 122 1.87 -10.03 -11.80
CA GLY A 122 1.82 -11.29 -12.54
C GLY A 122 0.41 -11.83 -12.80
N MET A 123 -0.64 -11.26 -12.22
CA MET A 123 -2.02 -11.66 -12.51
C MET A 123 -2.41 -11.23 -13.92
N LYS A 124 -2.95 -12.16 -14.72
CA LYS A 124 -3.51 -11.84 -16.04
C LYS A 124 -4.70 -10.87 -15.86
N GLY A 125 -4.78 -9.84 -16.71
CA GLY A 125 -5.84 -8.84 -16.66
C GLY A 125 -7.24 -9.45 -16.78
N CYS A 126 -8.24 -8.78 -16.21
CA CYS A 126 -9.64 -9.08 -16.50
C CYS A 126 -9.93 -8.85 -17.99
N VAL A 127 -10.63 -9.81 -18.57
CA VAL A 127 -11.04 -9.91 -19.97
C VAL A 127 -11.67 -8.60 -20.46
N GLU A 128 -11.35 -8.25 -21.71
CA GLU A 128 -11.92 -7.12 -22.44
C GLU A 128 -13.44 -7.01 -22.24
N HIS A 129 -13.92 -5.78 -22.03
CA HIS A 129 -15.32 -5.47 -22.18
C HIS A 129 -15.71 -5.79 -23.63
N VAL A 130 -16.37 -6.95 -23.83
CA VAL A 130 -17.18 -7.21 -25.01
C VAL A 130 -18.06 -5.98 -25.23
N GLY A 131 -17.93 -5.40 -26.41
CA GLY A 131 -18.60 -4.16 -26.78
C GLY A 131 -20.09 -4.20 -26.46
N ARG A 132 -20.57 -3.16 -25.79
CA ARG A 132 -21.98 -2.78 -25.89
C ARG A 132 -22.15 -2.10 -27.25
N GLN A 133 -22.58 -2.87 -28.24
CA GLN A 133 -23.61 -2.35 -29.13
C GLN A 133 -24.90 -2.30 -28.31
N ASP A 134 -25.53 -1.13 -28.29
CA ASP A 134 -26.96 -0.84 -28.17
C ASP A 134 -27.12 0.69 -28.06
#